data_AF-A0AB33K795-F1
#
_entry.id   AF-A0AB33K795-F1
#
_cell.length_a   1.000
_cell.length_b   1.000
_cell.length_c   1.000
_cell.angle_alpha   90.00
_cell.angle_beta   90.00
_cell.angle_gamma   90.00
#
_symmetry.space_group_name_H-M   'P 1'
#
loop_
_entity.id
_entity.type
_entity.pdbx_description
1 polymer ?
#
loop_
_entity_poly.entity_id
_entity_poly.type
_entity_poly.pdbx_seq_one_letter_code
_entity_poly.pdbx_strand_id
1 'polypeptide(L)'
;MSADGPVRRIAELLREIVGEDRVWLDAIGPGSLVDGELLLESHELAAWNVALRREFGDRVDLVGYVAGLTIDRIIGLTVGEVADHVTAGS
;
A
#
# COMPACT_ATOMS: atom_id res chain seq x y z
N MET A 1 14.12 12.14 2.84
CA MET A 1 13.16 11.40 3.69
C MET A 1 13.67 9.97 3.74
N SER A 2 13.87 9.39 4.92
CA SER A 2 14.18 7.95 5.01
C SER A 2 12.99 7.15 4.46
N ALA A 3 13.25 6.07 3.73
CA ALA A 3 12.23 5.22 3.10
C ALA A 3 11.17 4.69 4.08
N ASP A 4 11.49 4.65 5.38
CA ASP A 4 10.57 4.25 6.45
C ASP A 4 9.37 5.21 6.64
N GLY A 5 9.51 6.49 6.27
CA GLY A 5 8.45 7.48 6.44
C GLY A 5 7.22 7.20 5.57
N PRO A 6 7.38 7.10 4.23
CA PRO A 6 6.30 6.74 3.33
C PRO A 6 5.68 5.37 3.64
N VAL A 7 6.50 4.34 3.88
CA VAL A 7 6.04 2.98 4.22
C VAL A 7 5.14 3.00 5.44
N ARG A 8 5.56 3.67 6.52
CA ARG A 8 4.75 3.77 7.73
C ARG A 8 3.44 4.50 7.46
N ARG A 9 3.48 5.59 6.68
CA ARG A 9 2.29 6.40 6.41
C ARG A 9 1.25 5.64 5.60
N ILE A 10 1.66 4.91 4.56
CA ILE A 10 0.71 4.14 3.75
C ILE A 10 0.12 2.95 4.54
N ALA A 11 0.90 2.35 5.44
CA ALA A 11 0.44 1.28 6.32
C ALA A 11 -0.57 1.79 7.36
N GLU A 12 -0.41 3.01 7.88
CA GLU A 12 -1.39 3.65 8.76
C GLU A 12 -2.75 3.84 8.06
N LEU A 13 -2.73 4.33 6.82
CA LEU A 13 -3.94 4.48 6.01
C LEU A 13 -4.61 3.11 5.76
N LEU A 14 -3.81 2.08 5.48
CA LEU A 14 -4.32 0.74 5.27
C LEU A 14 -4.96 0.17 6.54
N ARG A 15 -4.28 0.30 7.69
CA ARG A 15 -4.79 -0.15 9.00
C ARG A 15 -6.20 0.40 9.28
N GLU A 16 -6.44 1.67 8.99
CA GLU A 16 -7.75 2.30 9.19
C GLU A 16 -8.85 1.70 8.29
N ILE A 17 -8.48 1.19 7.11
CA ILE A 17 -9.40 0.56 6.16
C ILE A 17 -9.73 -0.87 6.58
N VAL A 18 -8.71 -1.65 6.95
CA VAL A 18 -8.88 -3.06 7.34
C VAL A 18 -9.39 -3.22 8.78
N GLY A 19 -9.37 -2.14 9.57
CA GLY A 19 -9.87 -2.15 10.96
C GLY A 19 -8.93 -2.82 11.96
N GLU A 20 -7.65 -2.94 11.61
CA GLU A 20 -6.64 -3.64 12.41
C GLU A 20 -6.05 -2.76 13.53
N ASP A 21 -5.38 -3.40 14.49
CA ASP A 21 -4.83 -2.71 15.65
C ASP A 21 -3.40 -2.16 15.43
N ARG A 22 -2.80 -1.62 16.50
CA ARG A 22 -1.42 -1.09 16.42
C ARG A 22 -0.37 -2.20 16.33
N VAL A 23 -0.63 -3.39 16.89
CA VAL A 23 0.30 -4.52 16.84
C VAL A 23 0.41 -5.01 15.40
N TRP A 24 -0.70 -5.11 14.68
CA TRP A 24 -0.72 -5.40 13.25
C TRP A 24 0.13 -4.40 12.47
N LEU A 25 -0.11 -3.10 12.69
CA LEU A 25 0.63 -2.03 12.01
C LEU A 25 2.13 -2.02 12.34
N ASP A 26 2.52 -2.37 13.57
CA ASP A 26 3.92 -2.43 13.98
C ASP A 26 4.66 -3.65 13.42
N ALA A 27 3.94 -4.67 12.95
CA ALA A 27 4.51 -5.82 12.25
C ALA A 27 4.80 -5.56 10.76
N ILE A 28 4.23 -4.49 10.18
CA ILE A 28 4.39 -4.17 8.76
C ILE A 28 5.74 -3.50 8.51
N GLY A 29 6.50 -4.06 7.57
CA GLY A 29 7.74 -3.50 7.07
C GLY A 29 7.70 -3.25 5.55
N PRO A 30 8.76 -2.63 4.99
CA PRO A 30 8.85 -2.41 3.55
C PRO A 30 8.82 -3.70 2.73
N GLY A 31 9.27 -4.82 3.29
CA GLY A 31 9.25 -6.13 2.63
C GLY A 31 7.93 -6.88 2.75
N SER A 32 6.95 -6.36 3.49
CA SER A 32 5.69 -7.08 3.71
C SER A 32 4.91 -7.23 2.42
N LEU A 33 4.35 -8.42 2.19
CA LEU A 33 3.64 -8.75 0.95
C LEU A 33 2.17 -8.32 1.03
N VAL A 34 1.74 -7.52 0.06
CA VAL A 34 0.37 -6.99 0.01
C VAL A 34 -0.67 -8.11 -0.14
N ASP A 35 -0.42 -9.07 -1.04
CA ASP A 35 -1.32 -10.21 -1.26
C ASP A 35 -1.05 -11.35 -0.26
N GLY A 36 0.21 -11.75 -0.07
CA GLY A 36 0.54 -12.96 0.68
C GLY A 36 0.54 -12.84 2.21
N GLU A 37 0.86 -11.67 2.76
CA GLU A 37 0.96 -11.46 4.21
C GLU A 37 -0.16 -10.58 4.74
N LEU A 38 -0.49 -9.50 4.02
CA LEU A 38 -1.58 -8.60 4.41
C LEU A 38 -2.94 -9.07 3.90
N LEU A 39 -2.97 -10.07 3.01
CA LEU A 39 -4.19 -10.67 2.44
C LEU A 39 -5.15 -9.62 1.86
N LEU A 40 -4.60 -8.56 1.25
CA LEU A 40 -5.37 -7.40 0.83
C LEU A 40 -6.43 -7.76 -0.21
N GLU A 41 -7.68 -7.51 0.11
CA GLU A 41 -8.79 -7.74 -0.80
C GLU A 41 -8.93 -6.62 -1.84
N SER A 42 -9.58 -6.93 -2.97
CA SER A 42 -9.82 -5.96 -4.05
C SER A 42 -10.61 -4.71 -3.60
N HIS A 43 -11.51 -4.86 -2.63
CA HIS A 43 -12.30 -3.74 -2.10
C HIS A 43 -11.47 -2.84 -1.17
N GLU A 44 -10.56 -3.42 -0.39
CA GLU A 44 -9.60 -2.71 0.46
C GLU A 44 -8.55 -1.99 -0.39
N LEU A 45 -8.07 -2.63 -1.47
CA LEU A 45 -7.19 -1.99 -2.46
C LEU A 45 -7.83 -0.74 -3.06
N ALA A 46 -9.11 -0.81 -3.44
CA ALA A 46 -9.83 0.34 -3.98
C ALA A 46 -9.99 1.47 -2.94
N ALA A 47 -10.29 1.13 -1.68
CA ALA A 47 -10.37 2.10 -0.60
C ALA A 47 -8.99 2.72 -0.28
N TRP A 48 -7.94 1.91 -0.31
CA TRP A 48 -6.57 2.35 -0.06
C TRP A 48 -6.09 3.30 -1.14
N ASN A 49 -6.38 3.02 -2.42
CA ASN A 49 -6.14 3.95 -3.51
C ASN A 49 -6.79 5.32 -3.29
N VAL A 50 -8.04 5.35 -2.81
CA VAL A 50 -8.74 6.62 -2.49
C VAL A 50 -8.04 7.36 -1.35
N ALA A 51 -7.64 6.66 -0.28
CA ALA A 51 -6.92 7.26 0.84
C ALA A 51 -5.55 7.82 0.40
N LEU A 52 -4.80 7.05 -0.39
CA LEU A 52 -3.50 7.45 -0.92
C LEU A 52 -3.60 8.67 -1.83
N ARG A 53 -4.60 8.72 -2.72
CA ARG A 53 -4.85 9.90 -3.59
C ARG A 53 -5.13 11.17 -2.79
N ARG A 54 -5.86 11.06 -1.67
CA ARG A 54 -6.15 12.20 -0.79
C ARG A 54 -4.90 12.71 -0.09
N GLU A 55 -4.01 11.80 0.31
CA GLU A 55 -2.81 12.14 1.09
C GLU A 55 -1.62 12.56 0.21
N PHE A 56 -1.36 11.82 -0.88
CA PHE A 56 -0.18 11.96 -1.75
C PHE A 56 -0.48 12.64 -3.10
N GLY A 57 -1.75 12.94 -3.38
CA GLY A 57 -2.19 13.71 -4.53
C GLY A 57 -2.89 12.89 -5.63
N ASP A 58 -3.62 13.61 -6.49
CA ASP A 58 -4.54 13.02 -7.47
C ASP A 58 -3.88 12.13 -8.53
N ARG A 59 -2.55 12.23 -8.70
CA ARG A 59 -1.76 11.46 -9.66
C ARG A 59 -1.51 10.02 -9.22
N VAL A 60 -1.71 9.71 -7.94
CA VAL A 60 -1.60 8.34 -7.46
C VAL A 60 -2.72 7.48 -8.08
N ASP A 61 -2.33 6.35 -8.65
CA ASP A 61 -3.27 5.33 -9.13
C ASP A 61 -2.73 3.94 -8.80
N LEU A 62 -3.05 3.47 -7.59
CA LEU A 62 -2.62 2.16 -7.12
C LEU A 62 -3.43 1.04 -7.80
N VAL A 63 -4.72 1.27 -8.07
CA VAL A 63 -5.57 0.28 -8.75
C VAL A 63 -5.08 0.05 -10.17
N GLY A 64 -4.82 1.12 -10.92
CA GLY A 64 -4.26 1.02 -12.27
C GLY A 64 -2.86 0.40 -12.28
N TYR A 65 -2.02 0.73 -11.29
CA TYR A 65 -0.71 0.09 -11.12
C TYR A 65 -0.82 -1.42 -10.94
N VAL A 66 -1.63 -1.90 -9.98
CA VAL A 66 -1.82 -3.33 -9.72
C VAL A 66 -2.48 -4.03 -10.92
N ALA A 67 -3.44 -3.41 -11.58
CA ALA A 67 -4.09 -3.96 -12.77
C ALA A 67 -3.14 -4.15 -13.97
N GLY A 68 -2.02 -3.41 -14.01
CA GLY A 68 -0.98 -3.57 -15.01
C GLY A 68 0.05 -4.67 -14.72
N LEU A 69 0.01 -5.27 -13.53
CA LEU A 69 0.97 -6.30 -13.12
C LEU A 69 0.53 -7.70 -13.58
N THR A 70 1.50 -8.59 -13.78
CA THR A 70 1.23 -10.03 -13.92
C THR A 70 0.90 -10.64 -12.55
N ILE A 71 0.25 -11.80 -12.53
CA ILE A 71 -0.10 -12.51 -11.29
C ILE A 71 1.14 -12.73 -10.39
N ASP A 72 2.26 -13.18 -10.96
CA ASP A 72 3.50 -13.37 -10.19
C ASP A 72 4.02 -12.07 -9.56
N ARG A 73 3.80 -10.92 -10.22
CA ARG A 73 4.18 -9.61 -9.70
C ARG A 73 3.21 -9.09 -8.64
N ILE A 74 1.93 -9.46 -8.71
CA ILE A 74 0.95 -9.15 -7.67
C ILE A 74 1.28 -9.92 -6.39
N ILE A 75 1.55 -11.23 -6.50
CA ILE A 75 1.92 -12.08 -5.36
C ILE A 75 3.19 -11.57 -4.67
N GLY A 76 4.15 -11.08 -5.47
CA GLY A 76 5.41 -10.53 -4.98
C GLY A 76 5.39 -9.04 -4.64
N LEU A 77 4.24 -8.35 -4.71
CA LEU A 77 4.16 -6.91 -4.49
C LEU A 77 4.36 -6.58 -3.01
N THR A 78 5.34 -5.74 -2.74
CA THR A 78 5.68 -5.30 -1.38
C THR A 78 5.09 -3.95 -1.02
N VAL A 79 4.90 -3.69 0.28
CA VAL A 79 4.52 -2.37 0.80
C VAL A 79 5.55 -1.30 0.41
N GLY A 80 6.84 -1.64 0.34
CA GLY A 80 7.90 -0.75 -0.12
C GLY A 80 7.72 -0.32 -1.57
N GLU A 81 7.42 -1.26 -2.48
CA GLU A 81 7.13 -0.92 -3.88
C GLU A 81 5.88 -0.05 -4.02
N VAL A 82 4.86 -0.25 -3.19
CA VAL A 82 3.70 0.64 -3.13
C VAL A 82 4.11 2.04 -2.66
N ALA A 83 4.95 2.15 -1.63
CA ALA A 83 5.46 3.43 -1.14
C ALA A 83 6.27 4.18 -2.21
N ASP A 84 7.09 3.48 -2.98
CA ASP A 84 7.83 4.04 -4.10
C ASP A 84 6.89 4.52 -5.21
N HIS A 85 5.86 3.74 -5.57
CA HIS A 85 4.87 4.12 -6.57
C HIS A 85 4.14 5.42 -6.19
N VAL A 86 3.67 5.54 -4.94
CA VAL A 86 2.90 6.72 -4.52
C VAL A 86 3.76 7.97 -4.40
N THR A 87 5.04 7.83 -4.04
CA THR A 87 5.96 8.97 -3.88
C THR A 87 6.61 9.41 -5.19
N ALA A 88 6.69 8.54 -6.20
CA ALA A 88 7.20 8.90 -7.53
C ALA A 88 6.29 9.90 -8.27
N GLY A 89 5.01 9.98 -7.90
CA GLY A 89 4.03 10.90 -8.47
C GLY A 89 3.78 12.19 -7.69
N SER A 90 4.41 12.34 -6.51
CA SER A 90 4.25 13.46 -5.56
C SER A 90 5.06 14.70 -5.93
#